data_AF-A0A813B1Z7-F1
#
_entry.id   AF-A0A813B1Z7-F1
#
_cell.length_a   1.000
_cell.length_b   1.000
_cell.length_c   1.000
_cell.angle_alpha   90.00
_cell.angle_beta   90.00
_cell.angle_gamma   90.00
#
_symmetry.space_group_name_H-M   'P 1'
#
loop_
_entity.id
_entity.type
_entity.pdbx_description
1 polymer ?
#
loop_
_entity_poly.entity_id
_entity_poly.type
_entity_poly.pdbx_seq_one_letter_code
_entity_poly.pdbx_strand_id
1 'polypeptide(L)'
;MVGKQPSTLLCPQERVFDSDGNFLREEWEDYDGKEDLCQIGMSSPLFYFTVVFLWVLLIVRELRTTERLARDIWSMPSCRTSAAMTGEDSDHHVVQVVALTPCVRTLIYFMVILPKLVICCTLMYLGCQWLTATNSFADLVMNSIAMEFVAAPVLRTYLRMFRCFNAAGLHMSHMSH
;
A
#
# COMPACT_ATOMS: atom_id res chain seq x y z
N MET A 1 55.56 -21.53 -9.10
CA MET A 1 54.17 -21.95 -9.37
C MET A 1 53.49 -22.13 -8.02
N VAL A 2 52.84 -21.08 -7.53
CA VAL A 2 52.13 -21.11 -6.24
C VAL A 2 50.70 -21.57 -6.54
N GLY A 3 50.33 -22.73 -6.02
CA GLY A 3 49.02 -23.33 -6.24
C GLY A 3 47.92 -22.48 -5.62
N LYS A 4 47.00 -22.02 -6.46
CA LYS A 4 45.77 -21.32 -6.05
C LYS A 4 44.86 -22.37 -5.39
N GLN A 5 44.82 -22.39 -4.05
CA GLN A 5 43.91 -23.29 -3.32
C GLN A 5 42.45 -22.99 -3.69
N PRO A 6 41.58 -24.01 -3.73
CA PRO A 6 40.17 -23.84 -4.03
C PRO A 6 39.54 -22.99 -2.92
N SER A 7 39.01 -21.84 -3.32
CA SER A 7 38.26 -20.91 -2.48
C SER A 7 37.10 -21.65 -1.81
N THR A 8 37.34 -22.17 -0.62
CA THR A 8 36.29 -22.51 0.32
C THR A 8 35.38 -21.30 0.46
N LEU A 9 34.08 -21.54 0.36
CA LEU A 9 32.96 -20.61 0.58
C LEU A 9 32.96 -20.05 2.01
N LEU A 10 34.06 -19.42 2.43
CA LEU A 10 34.09 -18.60 3.63
C LEU A 10 33.31 -17.33 3.33
N CYS A 11 32.46 -16.92 4.28
CA CYS A 11 31.78 -15.63 4.23
C CYS A 11 32.85 -14.53 3.99
N PRO A 12 32.65 -13.63 3.01
CA PRO A 12 33.63 -12.58 2.67
C PRO A 12 34.10 -11.73 3.86
N GLN A 13 33.32 -11.72 4.94
CA GLN A 13 33.60 -11.01 6.19
C GLN A 13 34.86 -11.51 6.91
N GLU A 14 35.28 -12.76 6.72
CA GLU A 14 36.40 -13.36 7.48
C GLU A 14 37.79 -12.84 7.06
N ARG A 15 37.88 -12.08 5.96
CA ARG A 15 39.14 -11.44 5.54
C ARG A 15 39.31 -10.02 6.09
N VAL A 16 38.21 -9.34 6.38
CA VAL A 16 38.24 -7.92 6.78
C VAL A 16 38.38 -7.76 8.31
N PHE A 17 38.05 -8.80 9.06
CA PHE A 17 38.14 -8.84 10.52
C PHE A 17 39.14 -9.91 10.96
N ASP A 18 40.00 -9.58 11.92
CA ASP A 18 40.87 -10.58 12.54
C ASP A 18 40.08 -11.53 13.46
N SER A 19 40.75 -12.56 13.98
CA SER A 19 40.17 -13.52 14.92
C SER A 19 39.72 -12.89 16.26
N ASP A 20 40.22 -11.70 16.58
CA ASP A 20 39.85 -10.92 17.77
C ASP A 20 38.70 -9.93 17.47
N GLY A 21 38.21 -9.88 16.22
CA GLY A 21 37.16 -8.98 15.76
C GLY A 21 37.62 -7.56 15.43
N ASN A 22 38.92 -7.29 15.35
CA ASN A 22 39.44 -5.99 14.94
C ASN A 22 39.35 -5.82 13.42
N PHE A 23 38.98 -4.61 12.99
CA PHE A 23 38.87 -4.25 11.58
C PHE A 23 40.25 -3.98 10.95
N LEU A 24 40.62 -4.76 9.94
CA LEU A 24 41.89 -4.66 9.22
C LEU A 24 41.77 -3.67 8.05
N ARG A 25 42.25 -2.44 8.24
CA ARG A 25 42.09 -1.36 7.25
C ARG A 25 42.79 -1.62 5.91
N GLU A 26 43.96 -2.26 5.94
CA GLU A 26 44.72 -2.58 4.73
C GLU A 26 44.01 -3.64 3.87
N GLU A 27 43.46 -4.69 4.49
CA GLU A 27 42.67 -5.71 3.78
C GLU A 27 41.34 -5.14 3.26
N TRP A 28 40.75 -4.17 3.96
CA TRP A 28 39.57 -3.47 3.47
C TRP A 28 39.83 -2.63 2.21
N GLU A 29 40.99 -1.98 2.11
CA GLU A 29 41.31 -1.15 0.94
C GLU A 29 41.45 -1.97 -0.35
N ASP A 30 41.99 -3.18 -0.24
CA ASP A 30 42.16 -4.16 -1.32
C ASP A 30 40.91 -5.04 -1.55
N TYR A 31 39.86 -4.86 -0.75
CA TYR A 31 38.63 -5.63 -0.88
C TYR A 31 37.81 -5.17 -2.10
N ASP A 32 37.76 -6.02 -3.13
CA ASP A 32 37.05 -5.77 -4.40
C ASP A 32 35.55 -5.45 -4.23
N GLY A 33 34.90 -5.92 -3.16
CA GLY A 33 33.46 -5.72 -2.90
C GLY A 33 33.13 -4.53 -1.99
N LYS A 34 34.07 -3.62 -1.71
CA LYS A 34 33.85 -2.52 -0.76
C LYS A 34 32.75 -1.56 -1.21
N GLU A 35 32.62 -1.34 -2.52
CA GLU A 35 31.60 -0.46 -3.10
C GLU A 35 30.19 -1.03 -2.89
N ASP A 36 30.01 -2.35 -3.06
CA ASP A 36 28.73 -3.02 -2.84
C ASP A 36 28.29 -2.95 -1.37
N LEU A 37 29.24 -3.04 -0.44
CA LEU A 37 28.99 -2.87 1.00
C LEU A 37 28.68 -1.42 1.37
N CYS A 38 29.35 -0.44 0.74
CA CYS A 38 29.07 0.98 0.95
C CYS A 38 27.71 1.42 0.37
N GLN A 39 27.20 0.69 -0.63
CA GLN A 39 25.87 0.95 -1.22
C GLN A 39 24.71 0.40 -0.40
N ILE A 40 24.95 -0.23 0.76
CA ILE A 40 23.88 -0.69 1.63
C ILE A 40 23.00 0.50 2.03
N GLY A 41 21.71 0.42 1.68
CA GLY A 41 20.73 1.49 1.84
C GLY A 41 20.62 2.09 3.24
N MET A 42 21.03 1.33 4.26
CA MET A 42 21.06 1.78 5.66
C MET A 42 22.16 2.79 5.98
N SER A 43 23.16 2.99 5.11
CA SER A 43 24.24 3.97 5.34
C SER A 43 23.75 5.41 5.32
N SER A 44 22.62 5.70 4.65
CA SER A 44 21.98 7.01 4.65
C SER A 44 20.54 6.93 5.21
N PRO A 45 20.37 7.04 6.54
CA PRO A 45 19.06 6.90 7.17
C PRO A 45 18.03 7.91 6.61
N LEU A 46 18.48 9.12 6.24
CA LEU A 46 17.62 10.14 5.63
C LEU A 46 16.98 9.68 4.32
N PHE A 47 17.74 9.01 3.46
CA PHE A 47 17.22 8.52 2.18
C PHE A 47 16.17 7.43 2.42
N TYR A 48 16.52 6.45 3.27
CA TYR A 48 15.62 5.37 3.64
C TYR A 48 14.30 5.90 4.23
N PHE A 49 14.37 6.82 5.19
CA PHE A 49 13.17 7.45 5.76
C PHE A 49 12.35 8.20 4.71
N THR A 50 12.98 8.84 3.74
CA THR A 50 12.28 9.54 2.65
C THR A 50 11.47 8.55 1.80
N VAL A 51 12.07 7.42 1.41
CA VAL A 51 11.37 6.39 0.61
C VAL A 51 10.21 5.78 1.38
N VAL A 52 10.43 5.39 2.63
CA VAL A 52 9.36 4.84 3.49
C VAL A 52 8.26 5.89 3.75
N PHE A 53 8.65 7.16 3.95
CA PHE A 53 7.69 8.24 4.12
C PHE A 53 6.84 8.46 2.86
N LEU A 54 7.45 8.46 1.68
CA LEU A 54 6.73 8.54 0.41
C LEU A 54 5.76 7.36 0.26
N TRP A 55 6.21 6.14 0.58
CA TRP A 55 5.35 4.97 0.61
C TRP A 55 4.14 5.14 1.54
N VAL A 56 4.37 5.60 2.77
CA VAL A 56 3.30 5.89 3.74
C VAL A 56 2.35 6.96 3.20
N LEU A 57 2.86 8.04 2.59
CA LEU A 57 2.01 9.08 1.99
C LEU A 57 1.11 8.55 0.88
N LEU A 58 1.61 7.63 0.03
CA LEU A 58 0.82 6.97 -0.99
C LEU A 58 -0.33 6.17 -0.37
N ILE A 59 -0.08 5.40 0.69
CA ILE A 59 -1.13 4.66 1.41
C ILE A 59 -2.09 5.60 2.13
N VAL A 60 -1.60 6.67 2.76
CA VAL A 60 -2.43 7.67 3.46
C VAL A 60 -3.39 8.37 2.51
N ARG A 61 -2.99 8.63 1.26
CA ARG A 61 -3.89 9.17 0.24
C ARG A 61 -5.11 8.27 0.03
N GLU A 62 -4.88 6.96 -0.03
CA GLU A 62 -5.96 5.99 -0.20
C GLU A 62 -6.81 5.80 1.06
N LEU A 63 -6.17 5.88 2.23
CA LEU A 63 -6.87 5.89 3.51
C LEU A 63 -7.81 7.08 3.61
N ARG A 64 -7.36 8.29 3.21
CA ARG A 64 -8.19 9.50 3.18
C ARG A 64 -9.40 9.38 2.25
N THR A 65 -9.24 8.77 1.07
CA THR A 65 -10.38 8.51 0.18
C THR A 65 -11.40 7.57 0.84
N THR A 66 -10.93 6.58 1.58
CA THR A 66 -11.81 5.65 2.32
C THR A 66 -12.50 6.32 3.49
N GLU A 67 -11.78 7.17 4.22
CA GLU A 67 -12.30 7.96 5.34
C GLU A 67 -13.37 8.96 4.87
N ARG A 68 -13.16 9.64 3.73
CA ARG A 68 -14.18 10.50 3.12
C ARG A 68 -15.45 9.73 2.80
N LEU A 69 -15.34 8.57 2.16
CA LEU A 69 -16.51 7.72 1.87
C LEU A 69 -17.24 7.30 3.16
N ALA A 70 -16.49 6.90 4.19
CA ALA A 70 -17.07 6.55 5.48
C ALA A 70 -17.79 7.73 6.14
N ARG A 71 -17.18 8.92 6.11
CA ARG A 71 -17.75 10.17 6.61
C ARG A 71 -19.00 10.58 5.84
N ASP A 72 -18.99 10.47 4.52
CA ASP A 72 -20.15 10.77 3.66
C ASP A 72 -21.33 9.85 4.03
N ILE A 73 -21.09 8.54 4.14
CA ILE A 73 -22.11 7.55 4.55
C ILE A 73 -22.62 7.80 5.98
N TRP A 74 -21.72 8.23 6.87
CA TRP A 74 -22.08 8.55 8.27
C TRP A 74 -22.94 9.80 8.36
N SER A 75 -22.67 10.81 7.52
CA SER A 75 -23.42 12.07 7.49
C SER A 75 -24.83 11.93 6.91
N MET A 76 -25.11 10.88 6.13
CA MET A 76 -26.41 10.68 5.51
C MET A 76 -27.49 10.31 6.53
N PRO A 77 -28.68 10.93 6.47
CA PRO A 77 -29.79 10.61 7.37
C PRO A 77 -30.29 9.18 7.18
N SER A 78 -30.93 8.63 8.22
CA SER A 78 -31.43 7.26 8.19
C SER A 78 -32.90 7.22 7.75
N CYS A 79 -33.26 6.31 6.84
CA CYS A 79 -34.65 6.07 6.42
C CYS A 79 -35.11 4.65 6.75
N ARG A 80 -36.43 4.43 6.84
CA ARG A 80 -37.02 3.10 7.10
C ARG A 80 -37.34 2.32 5.83
N THR A 81 -37.66 3.01 4.74
CA THR A 81 -38.14 2.41 3.50
C THR A 81 -37.14 2.66 2.38
N SER A 82 -36.91 1.65 1.53
CA SER A 82 -36.02 1.75 0.36
C SER A 82 -36.45 2.84 -0.63
N ALA A 83 -37.75 3.05 -0.81
CA ALA A 83 -38.29 4.11 -1.67
C ALA A 83 -37.88 5.53 -1.24
N ALA A 84 -37.60 5.73 0.06
CA ALA A 84 -37.15 7.02 0.59
C ALA A 84 -35.62 7.21 0.49
N MET A 85 -34.89 6.25 -0.08
CA MET A 85 -33.43 6.36 -0.25
C MET A 85 -33.05 7.26 -1.42
N THR A 86 -33.90 7.33 -2.45
CA THR A 86 -33.68 8.13 -3.67
C THR A 86 -34.61 9.33 -3.70
N GLY A 87 -34.05 10.51 -3.94
CA GLY A 87 -34.81 11.72 -4.25
C GLY A 87 -34.58 12.11 -5.70
N GLU A 88 -35.66 12.50 -6.39
CA GLU A 88 -35.56 13.13 -7.71
C GLU A 88 -35.40 14.64 -7.54
N ASP A 89 -34.28 15.16 -8.05
CA ASP A 89 -34.08 16.60 -8.14
C ASP A 89 -34.79 17.14 -9.39
N SER A 90 -35.79 17.99 -9.17
CA SER A 90 -36.73 18.44 -10.21
C SER A 90 -36.05 19.27 -11.30
N ASP A 91 -34.93 19.92 -11.00
CA ASP A 91 -34.25 20.82 -11.94
C ASP A 91 -33.22 20.11 -12.83
N HIS A 92 -32.76 18.92 -12.45
CA HIS A 92 -31.63 18.25 -13.12
C HIS A 92 -31.91 16.82 -13.60
N HIS A 93 -33.08 16.23 -13.32
CA HIS A 93 -33.38 14.82 -13.66
C HIS A 93 -32.28 13.84 -13.21
N VAL A 94 -31.56 14.16 -12.12
CA VAL A 94 -30.54 13.28 -11.53
C VAL A 94 -31.12 12.64 -10.28
N VAL A 95 -31.16 11.32 -10.23
CA VAL A 95 -31.52 10.58 -9.03
C VAL A 95 -30.36 10.66 -8.03
N GLN A 96 -30.59 11.27 -6.87
CA GLN A 96 -29.60 11.39 -5.80
C GLN A 96 -29.99 10.52 -4.60
N VAL A 97 -29.00 9.95 -3.92
CA VAL A 97 -29.22 9.19 -2.69
C VAL A 97 -29.30 10.18 -1.53
N VAL A 98 -30.50 10.35 -0.97
CA VAL A 98 -30.78 11.35 0.07
C VAL A 98 -30.69 10.74 1.48
N ALA A 99 -31.01 9.45 1.62
CA ALA A 99 -30.99 8.74 2.89
C ALA A 99 -30.60 7.27 2.72
N LEU A 100 -30.09 6.65 3.79
CA LEU A 100 -29.79 5.21 3.80
C LEU A 100 -30.55 4.47 4.91
N THR A 101 -30.97 3.25 4.60
CA THR A 101 -31.47 2.35 5.65
C THR A 101 -30.32 1.87 6.53
N PRO A 102 -30.53 1.66 7.85
CA PRO A 102 -29.48 1.22 8.76
C PRO A 102 -28.89 -0.14 8.37
N CYS A 103 -29.69 -1.04 7.78
CA CYS A 103 -29.20 -2.33 7.28
C CYS A 103 -28.19 -2.15 6.14
N VAL A 104 -28.52 -1.32 5.15
CA VAL A 104 -27.62 -1.04 4.02
C VAL A 104 -26.37 -0.31 4.52
N ARG A 105 -26.51 0.64 5.45
CA ARG A 105 -25.36 1.33 6.06
C ARG A 105 -24.39 0.31 6.68
N THR A 106 -24.88 -0.58 7.55
CA THR A 106 -24.05 -1.62 8.16
C THR A 106 -23.40 -2.52 7.12
N LEU A 107 -24.15 -2.94 6.09
CA LEU A 107 -23.63 -3.76 5.01
C LEU A 107 -22.49 -3.07 4.26
N ILE A 108 -22.62 -1.78 3.93
CA ILE A 108 -21.55 -1.02 3.26
C ILE A 108 -20.30 -0.93 4.16
N TYR A 109 -20.47 -0.72 5.47
CA TYR A 109 -19.33 -0.71 6.40
C TYR A 109 -18.58 -2.04 6.39
N PHE A 110 -19.28 -3.17 6.50
CA PHE A 110 -18.65 -4.48 6.57
C PHE A 110 -18.15 -5.02 5.22
N MET A 111 -18.87 -4.76 4.12
CA MET A 111 -18.53 -5.31 2.79
C MET A 111 -17.62 -4.40 1.97
N VAL A 112 -17.53 -3.10 2.30
CA VAL A 112 -16.77 -2.14 1.49
C VAL A 112 -15.68 -1.48 2.32
N ILE A 113 -16.04 -0.81 3.41
CA ILE A 113 -15.08 0.01 4.18
C ILE A 113 -14.07 -0.87 4.90
N LEU A 114 -14.54 -1.88 5.65
CA LEU A 114 -13.69 -2.78 6.43
C LEU A 114 -12.67 -3.54 5.56
N PRO A 115 -13.03 -4.26 4.49
CA PRO A 115 -12.06 -4.98 3.66
C PRO A 115 -11.08 -4.01 2.99
N LYS A 116 -11.52 -2.81 2.61
CA LYS A 116 -10.64 -1.78 2.06
C LYS A 116 -9.60 -1.32 3.08
N LEU A 117 -10.01 -1.08 4.32
CA LEU A 117 -9.10 -0.74 5.41
C LEU A 117 -8.11 -1.87 5.70
N VAL A 118 -8.57 -3.12 5.74
CA VAL A 118 -7.70 -4.29 5.95
C VAL A 118 -6.63 -4.35 4.85
N ILE A 119 -7.02 -4.25 3.59
CA ILE A 119 -6.08 -4.27 2.46
C ILE A 119 -5.06 -3.11 2.59
N CYS A 120 -5.51 -1.89 2.88
CA CYS A 120 -4.62 -0.74 3.07
C CYS A 120 -3.62 -0.96 4.22
N CYS A 121 -4.08 -1.48 5.37
CA CYS A 121 -3.23 -1.76 6.52
C CYS A 121 -2.21 -2.88 6.22
N THR A 122 -2.65 -3.96 5.56
CA THR A 122 -1.77 -5.07 5.17
C THR A 122 -0.72 -4.61 4.15
N LEU A 123 -1.11 -3.82 3.14
CA LEU A 123 -0.18 -3.25 2.17
C LEU A 123 0.82 -2.30 2.83
N MET A 124 0.38 -1.49 3.80
CA MET A 124 1.28 -0.62 4.55
C MET A 124 2.34 -1.43 5.31
N TYR A 125 1.89 -2.45 6.06
CA TYR A 125 2.78 -3.29 6.86
C TYR A 125 3.78 -4.07 5.98
N LEU A 126 3.26 -4.78 4.97
CA LEU A 126 4.10 -5.54 4.05
C LEU A 126 5.04 -4.61 3.28
N GLY A 127 4.55 -3.49 2.75
CA GLY A 127 5.41 -2.54 2.02
C GLY A 127 6.56 -2.02 2.87
N CYS A 128 6.32 -1.69 4.14
CA CYS A 128 7.40 -1.32 5.06
C CYS A 128 8.41 -2.47 5.25
N GLN A 129 7.94 -3.71 5.47
CA GLN A 129 8.82 -4.88 5.64
C GLN A 129 9.64 -5.18 4.37
N TRP A 130 9.02 -5.09 3.20
CA TRP A 130 9.70 -5.32 1.93
C TRP A 130 10.72 -4.23 1.61
N LEU A 131 10.41 -2.96 1.91
CA LEU A 131 11.37 -1.87 1.78
C LEU A 131 12.55 -2.05 2.76
N THR A 132 12.33 -2.51 4.00
CA THR A 132 13.45 -2.79 4.92
C THR A 132 14.39 -3.89 4.43
N ALA A 133 13.91 -4.83 3.60
CA ALA A 133 14.70 -5.95 3.13
C ALA A 133 15.57 -5.62 1.90
N THR A 134 15.42 -4.43 1.30
CA THR A 134 16.13 -4.07 0.06
C THR A 134 17.48 -3.42 0.38
N ASN A 135 18.57 -4.02 -0.10
CA ASN A 135 19.93 -3.57 0.23
C ASN A 135 20.45 -2.44 -0.67
N SER A 136 19.87 -2.22 -1.86
CA SER A 136 20.30 -1.19 -2.81
C SER A 136 19.31 -0.03 -2.90
N PHE A 137 19.83 1.19 -3.04
CA PHE A 137 19.02 2.40 -3.22
C PHE A 137 18.18 2.40 -4.49
N ALA A 138 18.74 1.88 -5.60
CA ALA A 138 18.03 1.82 -6.87
C ALA A 138 16.85 0.84 -6.80
N ASP A 139 17.07 -0.30 -6.14
CA ASP A 139 16.06 -1.33 -5.96
C ASP A 139 14.95 -0.84 -5.01
N LEU A 140 15.29 -0.06 -3.98
CA LEU A 140 14.30 0.55 -3.08
C LEU A 140 13.28 1.40 -3.84
N VAL A 141 13.76 2.27 -4.74
CA VAL A 141 12.90 3.16 -5.51
C VAL A 141 12.07 2.36 -6.53
N MET A 142 12.70 1.44 -7.27
CA MET A 142 11.98 0.59 -8.23
C MET A 142 10.91 -0.27 -7.56
N ASN A 143 11.21 -0.88 -6.42
CA ASN A 143 10.27 -1.70 -5.66
C ASN A 143 9.10 -0.85 -5.15
N SER A 144 9.36 0.37 -4.67
CA SER A 144 8.30 1.27 -4.19
C SER A 144 7.31 1.65 -5.29
N ILE A 145 7.81 1.98 -6.49
CA ILE A 145 7.00 2.34 -7.65
C ILE A 145 6.25 1.10 -8.20
N ALA A 146 6.91 -0.07 -8.21
CA ALA A 146 6.27 -1.31 -8.62
C ALA A 146 5.07 -1.66 -7.72
N MET A 147 5.21 -1.47 -6.41
CA MET A 147 4.11 -1.68 -5.47
C MET A 147 2.96 -0.67 -5.67
N GLU A 148 3.25 0.56 -6.09
CA GLU A 148 2.21 1.53 -6.46
C GLU A 148 1.36 1.02 -7.65
N PHE A 149 2.01 0.45 -8.67
CA PHE A 149 1.32 -0.13 -9.82
C PHE A 149 0.44 -1.34 -9.46
N VAL A 150 0.76 -2.07 -8.40
CA VAL A 150 -0.06 -3.19 -7.91
C VAL A 150 -1.20 -2.69 -7.02
N ALA A 151 -0.94 -1.71 -6.15
CA ALA A 151 -1.94 -1.20 -5.22
C ALA A 151 -3.06 -0.40 -5.92
N ALA A 152 -2.70 0.42 -6.91
CA ALA A 152 -3.64 1.35 -7.52
C ALA A 152 -4.77 0.68 -8.34
N PRO A 153 -4.57 -0.40 -9.11
CA PRO A 153 -5.63 -1.10 -9.84
C PRO A 153 -6.58 -1.88 -8.92
N VAL A 154 -6.03 -2.57 -7.90
CA VAL A 154 -6.81 -3.36 -6.95
C VAL A 154 -7.86 -2.44 -6.31
N LEU A 155 -7.41 -1.29 -5.80
CA LEU A 155 -8.29 -0.37 -5.09
C LEU A 155 -9.31 0.35 -6.01
N ARG A 156 -8.90 0.70 -7.24
CA ARG A 156 -9.81 1.31 -8.24
C ARG A 156 -10.88 0.34 -8.71
N THR A 157 -10.57 -0.95 -8.78
CA THR A 157 -11.53 -1.99 -9.20
C THR A 157 -12.66 -2.13 -8.19
N TYR A 158 -12.36 -2.13 -6.88
CA TYR A 158 -13.40 -2.15 -5.84
C TYR A 158 -14.33 -0.93 -5.90
N LEU A 159 -13.79 0.27 -6.12
CA LEU A 159 -14.59 1.49 -6.28
C LEU A 159 -15.51 1.43 -7.51
N ARG A 160 -15.03 0.88 -8.63
CA ARG A 160 -15.84 0.67 -9.83
C ARG A 160 -16.94 -0.36 -9.59
N MET A 161 -16.63 -1.48 -8.94
CA MET A 161 -17.59 -2.52 -8.61
C MET A 161 -18.71 -1.98 -7.70
N PHE A 162 -18.38 -1.11 -6.74
CA PHE A 162 -19.38 -0.42 -5.91
C PHE A 162 -20.27 0.52 -6.73
N ARG A 163 -19.69 1.33 -7.63
CA ARG A 163 -20.49 2.19 -8.53
C ARG A 163 -21.43 1.36 -9.42
N CYS A 164 -20.97 0.21 -9.92
CA CYS A 164 -21.80 -0.70 -10.70
C CYS A 164 -22.91 -1.35 -9.86
N PHE A 165 -22.63 -1.74 -8.62
CA PHE A 165 -23.65 -2.28 -7.71
C PHE A 165 -24.72 -1.24 -7.38
N ASN A 166 -24.32 0.01 -7.11
CA ASN A 166 -25.28 1.09 -6.87
C ASN A 166 -26.15 1.38 -8.11
N ALA A 167 -25.55 1.36 -9.31
CA ALA A 167 -26.30 1.51 -10.57
C ALA A 167 -27.27 0.33 -10.83
N ALA A 168 -26.86 -0.91 -10.50
CA ALA A 168 -27.71 -2.09 -10.67
C ALA A 168 -28.89 -2.13 -9.67
N GLY A 169 -28.68 -1.67 -8.44
CA GLY A 169 -29.75 -1.53 -7.44
C GLY A 169 -30.85 -0.56 -7.87
N LEU A 170 -30.47 0.53 -8.57
CA LEU A 170 -31.41 1.48 -9.18
C LEU A 170 -32.29 0.83 -10.25
N HIS A 171 -31.73 -0.09 -11.05
CA HIS A 171 -32.46 -0.70 -12.16
C HIS A 171 -33.50 -1.74 -11.73
N MET A 172 -33.31 -2.41 -10.59
CA MET A 172 -34.30 -3.35 -10.06
C MET A 172 -35.53 -2.65 -9.48
N SER A 173 -35.40 -1.43 -8.96
CA SER A 173 -36.52 -0.68 -8.39
C SER A 173 -37.53 -0.21 -9.45
N HIS A 174 -37.14 -0.15 -10.73
CA HIS A 174 -37.98 0.32 -11.82
C HIS A 174 -38.83 -0.79 -12.49
N MET A 175 -38.61 -2.07 -12.15
CA MET A 175 -39.38 -3.21 -12.68
C MET A 175 -40.48 -3.71 -11.73
N SER A 176 -40.60 -3.13 -10.53
CA SER A 176 -41.60 -3.51 -9.53
C SER A 176 -42.87 -2.64 -9.54
N HIS A 177 -43.06 -1.81 -10.57
CA HIS A 177 -44.27 -1.05 -10.86
C HIS A 177 -44.85 -1.52 -12.20
#